data_AF-A0AAV1AHE5-F1
#
_entry.id   AF-A0AAV1AHE5-F1
#
_cell.length_a   1.000
_cell.length_b   1.000
_cell.length_c   1.000
_cell.angle_alpha   90.00
_cell.angle_beta   90.00
_cell.angle_gamma   90.00
#
_symmetry.space_group_name_H-M   'P 1'
#
loop_
_entity.id
_entity.type
_entity.pdbx_description
1 polymer ?
#
loop_
_entity_poly.entity_id
_entity_poly.type
_entity_poly.pdbx_seq_one_letter_code
_entity_poly.pdbx_strand_id
1 'polypeptide(L)'
;MVEEMVVLKDVIKAKLEAIGQKNRANADKCRKVKVFNINDNAYVVALPDAMNISNTFKVVDIHDYKADETLYQEENSGSSSSEVEDTDVGRMATCIDKEVARQKAF
;
A
#
# COMPACT_ATOMS: atom_id res chain seq x y z
N MET A 1 -23.74 28.86 1.35
CA MET A 1 -22.26 28.96 1.27
C MET A 1 -21.54 28.21 2.38
N VAL A 2 -21.52 28.68 3.64
CA VAL A 2 -20.75 28.01 4.72
C VAL A 2 -21.31 26.62 5.05
N GLU A 3 -22.64 26.47 5.13
CA GLU A 3 -23.28 25.17 5.40
C GLU A 3 -23.09 24.17 4.24
N GLU A 4 -23.22 24.63 3.00
CA GLU A 4 -22.91 23.81 1.82
C GLU A 4 -21.44 23.37 1.76
N MET A 5 -20.52 24.23 2.21
CA MET A 5 -19.09 23.90 2.25
C MET A 5 -18.79 22.82 3.30
N VAL A 6 -19.48 22.86 4.45
CA VAL A 6 -19.38 21.82 5.48
C VAL A 6 -19.91 20.48 4.94
N VAL A 7 -21.08 20.50 4.30
CA VAL A 7 -21.67 19.29 3.70
C VAL A 7 -20.76 18.70 2.61
N LEU A 8 -20.20 19.54 1.73
CA LEU A 8 -19.30 19.08 0.68
C LEU A 8 -18.00 18.47 1.24
N LYS A 9 -17.49 19.03 2.34
CA LYS A 9 -16.29 18.55 3.04
C LYS A 9 -16.48 17.16 3.65
N ASP A 10 -17.64 16.92 4.26
CA ASP A 10 -17.99 15.60 4.81
C ASP A 10 -18.16 14.56 3.69
N VAL A 11 -18.77 14.95 2.56
CA VAL A 11 -18.92 14.08 1.38
C VAL A 11 -17.56 13.70 0.79
N ILE A 12 -16.64 14.66 0.64
CA ILE A 12 -15.30 14.41 0.10
C ILE A 12 -14.50 13.51 1.04
N LYS A 13 -14.57 13.75 2.35
CA LYS A 13 -13.90 12.93 3.37
C LYS A 13 -14.39 11.48 3.32
N ALA A 14 -15.70 11.27 3.34
CA ALA A 14 -16.29 9.94 3.26
C ALA A 14 -15.86 9.19 1.99
N LYS A 15 -15.80 9.89 0.85
CA LYS A 15 -15.37 9.29 -0.42
C LYS A 15 -13.88 8.91 -0.43
N LEU A 16 -13.01 9.74 0.16
CA LEU A 16 -11.59 9.45 0.30
C LEU A 16 -11.33 8.25 1.22
N GLU A 17 -12.04 8.17 2.35
CA GLU A 17 -11.95 7.03 3.28
C GLU A 17 -12.41 5.72 2.59
N ALA A 18 -13.51 5.76 1.85
CA ALA A 18 -14.02 4.62 1.10
C ALA A 18 -13.02 4.12 0.02
N ILE A 19 -12.38 5.04 -0.71
CA ILE A 19 -11.33 4.71 -1.68
C ILE A 19 -10.11 4.11 -0.97
N GLY A 20 -9.67 4.71 0.14
CA GLY A 20 -8.55 4.20 0.94
C GLY A 20 -8.80 2.78 1.47
N GLN A 21 -10.02 2.49 1.92
CA GLN A 21 -10.41 1.16 2.39
C GLN A 21 -10.48 0.13 1.25
N LYS A 22 -10.96 0.51 0.06
CA LYS A 22 -10.91 -0.32 -1.15
C LYS A 22 -9.47 -0.65 -1.54
N ASN A 23 -8.58 0.34 -1.52
CA ASN A 23 -7.17 0.15 -1.88
C ASN A 23 -6.44 -0.73 -0.88
N ARG A 24 -6.66 -0.54 0.43
CA ARG A 24 -6.14 -1.44 1.48
C ARG A 24 -6.62 -2.87 1.30
N ALA A 25 -7.92 -3.08 1.07
CA ALA A 25 -8.48 -4.41 0.83
C ALA A 25 -7.91 -5.08 -0.43
N ASN A 26 -7.62 -4.30 -1.48
CA ASN A 26 -6.96 -4.80 -2.68
C ASN A 26 -5.48 -5.14 -2.43
N ALA A 27 -4.75 -4.33 -1.69
CA ALA A 27 -3.37 -4.62 -1.31
C ALA A 27 -3.28 -5.89 -0.44
N ASP A 28 -4.20 -6.06 0.52
CA ASP A 28 -4.24 -7.25 1.37
C ASP A 28 -4.58 -8.54 0.59
N LYS A 29 -5.34 -8.46 -0.50
CA LYS A 29 -5.55 -9.60 -1.40
C LYS A 29 -4.26 -10.03 -2.09
N CYS A 30 -3.41 -9.06 -2.48
CA CYS A 30 -2.13 -9.34 -3.14
C CYS A 30 -1.00 -9.71 -2.16
N ARG A 31 -1.17 -9.45 -0.85
CA ARG A 31 -0.12 -9.69 0.16
C ARG A 31 0.09 -11.16 0.51
N LYS A 32 -0.88 -12.04 0.24
CA LYS A 32 -0.80 -13.46 0.62
C LYS A 32 -0.18 -14.30 -0.49
N VAL A 33 1.15 -14.31 -0.54
CA VAL A 33 1.90 -15.31 -1.31
C VAL A 33 1.76 -16.65 -0.59
N LYS A 34 1.01 -17.59 -1.18
CA LYS A 34 0.91 -18.97 -0.67
C LYS A 34 1.97 -19.83 -1.34
N VAL A 35 2.78 -20.52 -0.55
CA VAL A 35 3.73 -21.52 -1.04
C VAL A 35 3.17 -22.90 -0.71
N PHE A 36 3.07 -23.76 -1.73
CA PHE A 36 2.63 -25.13 -1.63
C PHE A 36 3.81 -26.04 -1.96
N ASN A 37 4.05 -27.06 -1.14
CA ASN A 37 5.04 -28.08 -1.44
C ASN A 37 4.36 -29.18 -2.28
N ILE A 38 4.91 -29.49 -3.45
CA ILE A 38 4.40 -30.55 -4.35
C ILE A 38 5.26 -31.83 -4.25
N ASN A 39 6.51 -31.71 -3.82
CA ASN A 39 7.50 -32.77 -3.58
C ASN A 39 8.70 -32.18 -2.83
N ASP A 40 9.54 -32.99 -2.19
CA ASP A 40 10.75 -32.60 -1.43
C ASP A 40 11.61 -31.52 -2.11
N ASN A 41 11.60 -31.46 -3.44
CA ASN A 41 12.40 -30.55 -4.25
C ASN A 41 11.60 -29.57 -5.15
N ALA A 42 10.29 -29.40 -4.95
CA ALA A 42 9.46 -28.53 -5.80
C ALA A 42 8.37 -27.79 -5.01
N TYR A 43 8.32 -26.47 -5.22
CA TYR A 43 7.37 -25.56 -4.59
C TYR A 43 6.51 -24.86 -5.65
N VAL A 44 5.19 -24.76 -5.42
CA VAL A 44 4.29 -23.87 -6.15
C VAL A 44 4.06 -22.61 -5.34
N VAL A 45 4.29 -21.45 -5.93
CA VAL A 45 3.99 -20.15 -5.36
C VAL A 45 2.74 -19.61 -6.06
N ALA A 46 1.71 -19.26 -5.28
CA ALA A 46 0.53 -18.57 -5.80
C ALA A 46 0.89 -17.14 -6.18
N LEU A 47 1.25 -16.94 -7.45
CA LEU A 47 1.58 -15.66 -8.04
C LEU A 47 0.38 -15.12 -8.84
N PRO A 48 0.23 -13.79 -8.95
CA PRO A 48 -0.79 -13.20 -9.82
C PRO A 48 -0.56 -13.57 -11.30
N ASP A 49 -1.64 -13.89 -12.02
CA ASP A 49 -1.57 -14.24 -13.45
C ASP A 49 -0.93 -13.13 -14.32
N ALA A 50 -1.05 -11.87 -13.89
CA ALA A 50 -0.48 -10.71 -14.57
C ALA A 50 1.07 -10.70 -14.63
N MET A 51 1.74 -11.51 -13.79
CA MET A 51 3.21 -11.51 -13.69
C MET A 51 3.88 -12.29 -14.84
N ASN A 52 3.12 -13.09 -15.60
CA ASN A 52 3.58 -13.87 -16.75
C ASN A 52 4.85 -14.71 -16.47
N ILE A 53 4.94 -15.27 -15.27
CA ILE A 53 6.01 -16.19 -14.85
C ILE A 53 5.41 -17.49 -14.34
N SER A 54 6.18 -18.58 -14.44
CA SER A 54 5.76 -19.87 -13.92
C SER A 54 5.55 -19.81 -12.41
N ASN A 55 4.51 -20.48 -11.94
CA ASN A 55 4.20 -20.61 -10.52
C ASN A 55 5.01 -21.72 -9.82
N THR A 56 5.74 -22.55 -10.57
CA THR A 56 6.46 -23.72 -10.04
C THR A 56 7.96 -23.46 -10.04
N PHE A 57 8.58 -23.65 -8.87
CA PHE A 57 10.01 -23.44 -8.61
C PHE A 57 10.63 -24.75 -8.10
N LYS A 58 11.69 -25.23 -8.77
CA LYS A 58 12.42 -26.43 -8.35
C LYS A 58 13.63 -26.03 -7.53
N VAL A 59 13.91 -26.74 -6.44
CA VAL A 59 15.03 -26.44 -5.53
C VAL A 59 16.38 -26.48 -6.25
N VAL A 60 16.55 -27.38 -7.22
CA VAL A 60 17.78 -27.48 -8.03
C VAL A 60 18.07 -26.24 -8.88
N ASP A 61 17.03 -25.44 -9.15
CA ASP A 61 17.12 -24.22 -9.93
C ASP A 61 17.22 -22.97 -9.02
N ILE A 62 17.17 -23.13 -7.70
CA ILE A 62 17.32 -22.05 -6.72
C ILE A 62 18.79 -21.97 -6.29
N HIS A 63 19.40 -20.81 -6.47
CA HIS A 63 20.75 -20.54 -5.97
C HIS A 63 20.71 -20.01 -4.54
N ASP A 64 21.76 -20.32 -3.78
CA ASP A 64 21.95 -19.75 -2.44
C ASP A 64 21.94 -18.21 -2.51
N TYR A 65 21.15 -17.61 -1.64
CA TYR A 65 21.16 -16.16 -1.49
C TYR A 65 22.54 -15.68 -1.01
N LYS A 66 23.20 -14.83 -1.80
CA LYS A 66 24.44 -14.15 -1.43
C LYS A 66 24.12 -12.70 -1.09
N ALA A 67 24.08 -12.40 0.20
CA ALA A 67 23.79 -11.06 0.71
C ALA A 67 24.82 -10.01 0.26
N ASP A 68 26.04 -10.45 -0.05
CA ASP A 68 27.17 -9.59 -0.41
C ASP A 68 27.20 -9.19 -1.90
N GLU A 69 26.35 -9.80 -2.73
CA GLU A 69 26.24 -9.45 -4.14
C GLU A 69 25.21 -8.32 -4.30
N THR A 70 25.71 -7.10 -4.51
CA THR A 70 24.88 -5.93 -4.78
C THR A 70 24.19 -6.11 -6.14
N LEU A 71 23.02 -6.76 -6.15
CA LEU A 71 22.20 -6.98 -7.36
C LEU A 71 21.82 -5.66 -8.08
N TYR A 72 21.94 -4.53 -7.38
CA TYR A 72 21.78 -3.19 -7.93
C TYR A 72 22.84 -2.27 -7.31
N GLN A 73 23.58 -1.52 -8.15
CA GLN A 73 24.53 -0.49 -7.71
C GLN A 73 23.84 0.75 -7.10
N GLU A 74 22.53 0.90 -7.32
CA GLU A 74 21.78 2.00 -6.76
C GLU A 74 21.37 1.65 -5.34
N GLU A 75 22.02 2.32 -4.40
CA GLU A 75 21.68 2.30 -2.99
C GLU A 75 20.28 2.88 -2.87
N ASN A 76 19.27 2.02 -2.93
CA ASN A 76 17.92 2.35 -2.49
C ASN A 76 18.09 2.88 -1.07
N SER A 77 18.06 4.22 -0.97
CA SER A 77 18.02 4.96 0.27
C SER A 77 16.68 4.63 0.90
N GLY A 78 16.63 3.46 1.54
CA GLY A 78 15.46 2.85 2.16
C GLY A 78 15.01 3.66 3.37
N SER A 79 14.65 4.91 3.14
CA SER A 79 13.95 5.77 4.08
C SER A 79 12.49 5.34 4.06
N SER A 80 12.23 4.12 4.54
CA SER A 80 10.87 3.74 4.91
C SER A 80 10.52 4.52 6.17
N SER A 81 9.67 5.53 6.02
CA SER A 81 9.10 6.31 7.12
C SER A 81 8.45 5.35 8.12
N SER A 82 8.95 5.35 9.36
CA SER A 82 8.43 4.54 10.48
C SER A 82 7.54 5.35 11.41
N GLU A 83 7.31 6.63 11.09
CA GLU A 83 6.42 7.48 11.86
C GLU A 83 4.98 7.09 11.54
N VAL A 84 4.11 7.06 12.55
CA VAL A 84 2.66 7.07 12.34
C VAL A 84 2.35 8.44 11.75
N GLU A 85 2.57 8.55 10.45
CA GLU A 85 2.32 9.75 9.68
C GLU A 85 0.81 9.94 9.72
N ASP A 86 0.37 11.11 10.19
CA ASP A 86 -0.98 11.56 9.91
C ASP A 86 -1.22 11.33 8.43
N THR A 87 -2.18 10.46 8.09
CA THR A 87 -2.44 10.11 6.71
C THR A 87 -2.57 11.42 5.94
N ASP A 88 -2.05 11.52 4.71
CA ASP A 88 -2.10 12.79 3.94
C ASP A 88 -3.52 13.41 3.94
N VAL A 89 -4.54 12.55 3.92
CA VAL A 89 -5.96 12.88 4.13
C VAL A 89 -6.27 13.54 5.50
N GLY A 90 -5.70 13.06 6.61
CA GLY A 90 -5.83 13.64 7.95
C GLY A 90 -5.16 15.01 8.08
N ARG A 91 -3.99 15.22 7.46
CA ARG A 91 -3.36 16.55 7.37
C ARG A 91 -4.19 17.53 6.53
N MET A 92 -4.74 17.08 5.41
CA MET A 92 -5.65 17.91 4.62
C MET A 92 -6.96 18.20 5.38
N ALA A 93 -7.53 17.23 6.06
CA ALA A 93 -8.77 17.40 6.84
C ALA A 93 -8.60 18.46 7.93
N THR A 94 -7.49 18.41 8.68
CA THR A 94 -7.17 19.41 9.71
C THR A 94 -6.91 20.81 9.16
N CYS A 95 -6.27 20.93 7.99
CA CYS A 95 -6.12 22.21 7.30
C CYS A 95 -7.46 22.79 6.85
N ILE A 96 -8.36 21.95 6.34
CA ILE A 96 -9.70 22.38 5.90
C ILE A 96 -10.58 22.73 7.12
N ASP A 97 -10.51 21.97 8.22
CA ASP A 97 -11.21 22.28 9.47
C ASP A 97 -10.85 23.67 10.00
N LYS A 98 -9.55 24.00 10.00
CA LYS A 98 -9.05 25.31 10.42
C LYS A 98 -9.56 26.44 9.54
N GLU A 99 -9.66 26.21 8.22
CA GLU A 99 -10.14 27.23 7.28
C GLU A 99 -11.67 27.43 7.35
N VAL A 100 -12.44 26.35 7.50
CA VAL A 100 -13.89 26.42 7.76
C VAL A 100 -14.19 27.19 9.04
N ALA A 101 -13.41 26.96 10.10
CA ALA A 101 -13.59 27.64 11.38
C ALA A 101 -13.31 29.15 11.28
N ARG A 102 -12.32 29.56 10.48
CA ARG A 102 -12.03 30.98 10.19
C ARG A 102 -13.17 31.67 9.43
N GLN A 103 -13.82 30.97 8.51
CA GLN A 103 -14.96 31.50 7.76
C GLN A 103 -16.27 31.55 8.58
N LYS A 104 -16.41 30.73 9.62
CA LYS A 104 -17.56 30.78 10.56
C LYS A 104 -17.46 31.89 11.62
N ALA A 105 -16.26 32.44 11.83
CA ALA A 105 -16.01 33.48 12.82
C ALA A 105 -16.26 34.91 12.29
N PHE A 106 -16.74 35.03 11.05
CA PHE A 106 -17.12 36.28 10.38
C PHE A 106 -18.58 36.24 9.95
#